data_AF-A0A7C7QKP5-F1
#
_entry.id   AF-A0A7C7QKP5-F1
#
_cell.length_a   1.000
_cell.length_b   1.000
_cell.length_c   1.000
_cell.angle_alpha   90.00
_cell.angle_beta   90.00
_cell.angle_gamma   90.00
#
_symmetry.space_group_name_H-M   'P 1'
#
loop_
_entity.id
_entity.type
_entity.pdbx_description
1 polymer ?
#
loop_
_entity_poly.entity_id
_entity_poly.type
_entity_poly.pdbx_seq_one_letter_code
_entity_poly.pdbx_strand_id
1 'polypeptide(L)'
;MNQRGQVFTFDMFLALALTALMVSYSGLALEQARRQTESYALRYSLEQTANDATEVLVKTLGTPENWQADITGLETPGLTEDERGEPIKNTLSIVKLGWLRDLLRSDNWFAPQNENAVEAVKALFDGSENFEINVYDTSDGLRWSVWPGWDSAGVSGSENSLEVAVVKRPVVVRSGAGVRSEAKGLQHLVAGPGGQYYTLDFSVEPGELDVFDWYV
;
A
#
# COMPACT_ATOMS: atom_id res chain seq x y z
N MET A 1 27.14 46.53 58.00
CA MET A 1 27.59 45.60 56.94
C MET A 1 26.37 44.91 56.33
N ASN A 2 26.40 44.62 55.01
CA ASN A 2 25.60 43.61 54.30
C ASN A 2 24.37 43.97 53.41
N GLN A 3 23.91 45.21 53.27
CA GLN A 3 22.83 45.46 52.27
C GLN A 3 23.31 45.44 50.81
N ARG A 4 24.53 45.91 50.52
CA ARG A 4 25.06 45.92 49.14
C ARG A 4 25.43 44.53 48.60
N GLY A 5 25.87 43.61 49.47
CA GLY A 5 26.14 42.23 49.09
C GLY A 5 24.85 41.47 48.75
N GLN A 6 23.78 41.68 49.53
CA GLN A 6 22.48 41.04 49.29
C GLN A 6 21.82 41.47 47.96
N VAL A 7 21.91 42.76 47.60
CA VAL A 7 21.38 43.27 46.32
C VAL A 7 22.12 42.65 45.13
N PHE A 8 23.45 42.50 45.23
CA PHE A 8 24.27 41.88 44.19
C PHE A 8 23.97 40.38 44.01
N THR A 9 23.76 39.65 45.12
CA THR A 9 23.40 38.23 45.07
C THR A 9 21.98 38.02 44.53
N PHE A 10 21.03 38.93 44.86
CA PHE A 10 19.67 38.86 44.34
C PHE A 10 19.60 39.14 42.84
N ASP A 11 20.34 40.15 42.36
CA ASP A 11 20.41 40.48 40.93
C ASP A 11 21.06 39.34 40.12
N MET A 12 22.16 38.78 40.63
CA MET A 12 22.81 37.63 40.02
C MET A 12 21.91 36.37 40.02
N PHE A 13 21.15 36.14 41.09
CA PHE A 13 20.16 35.06 41.15
C PHE A 13 19.02 35.28 40.16
N LEU A 14 18.50 36.50 40.04
CA LEU A 14 17.45 36.85 39.08
C LEU A 14 17.95 36.65 37.65
N ALA A 15 19.18 37.08 37.35
CA ALA A 15 19.81 36.87 36.04
C ALA A 15 19.94 35.38 35.72
N LEU A 16 20.42 34.57 36.66
CA LEU A 16 20.51 33.12 36.47
C LEU A 16 19.14 32.47 36.28
N ALA A 17 18.13 32.86 37.07
CA ALA A 17 16.77 32.35 36.93
C ALA A 17 16.15 32.71 35.57
N LEU A 18 16.36 33.94 35.09
CA LEU A 18 15.90 34.38 33.77
C LEU A 18 16.62 33.64 32.64
N THR A 19 17.93 33.43 32.74
CA THR A 19 18.67 32.64 31.75
C THR A 19 18.22 31.19 31.71
N ALA A 20 18.00 30.56 32.87
CA ALA A 20 17.49 29.20 32.96
C ALA A 20 16.09 29.10 32.32
N LEU A 21 15.18 30.04 32.61
CA LEU A 21 13.87 30.11 31.98
C LEU A 21 13.97 30.26 30.46
N MET A 22 14.80 31.18 29.96
CA MET A 22 14.98 31.35 28.51
C MET A 22 15.51 30.09 27.84
N VAL A 23 16.50 29.41 28.45
CA VAL A 23 17.04 28.16 27.92
C VAL A 23 15.98 27.05 27.92
N SER A 24 15.20 26.93 29.00
CA SER A 24 14.11 25.95 29.09
C SER A 24 13.01 26.18 28.05
N TYR A 25 12.55 27.43 27.89
CA TYR A 25 11.55 27.77 26.86
C TYR A 25 12.08 27.56 25.44
N SER A 26 13.34 27.91 25.18
CA SER A 26 13.98 27.68 23.89
C SER A 26 14.11 26.18 23.59
N GLY A 27 14.43 25.37 24.61
CA GLY A 27 14.49 23.91 24.49
C GLY A 27 13.14 23.30 24.13
N LEU A 28 12.06 23.73 24.80
CA LEU A 28 10.69 23.28 24.49
C LEU A 28 10.25 23.69 23.08
N ALA A 29 10.54 24.93 22.68
CA ALA A 29 10.22 25.42 21.34
C ALA A 29 10.99 24.66 20.25
N LEU A 30 12.27 24.36 20.49
CA LEU A 30 13.09 23.54 19.59
C LEU A 30 12.54 22.12 19.47
N GLU A 31 12.17 21.50 20.59
CA GLU A 31 11.58 20.16 20.59
C GLU A 31 10.25 20.12 19.83
N GLN A 32 9.40 21.13 20.02
CA GLN A 32 8.15 21.25 19.27
C GLN A 32 8.39 21.43 17.76
N ALA A 33 9.32 22.32 17.38
CA ALA A 33 9.67 22.53 15.97
C ALA A 33 10.27 21.28 15.33
N ARG A 34 11.09 20.54 16.09
CA ARG A 34 11.67 19.26 15.65
C ARG A 34 10.58 18.23 15.41
N ARG A 35 9.64 18.03 16.36
CA ARG A 35 8.52 17.09 16.19
C ARG A 35 7.66 17.44 14.98
N GLN A 36 7.38 18.72 14.75
CA GLN A 36 6.66 19.17 13.55
C GLN A 36 7.44 18.83 12.27
N THR A 37 8.75 19.09 12.25
CA THR A 37 9.59 18.78 11.10
C THR A 37 9.64 17.27 10.83
N GLU A 38 9.77 16.46 11.88
CA GLU A 38 9.74 14.99 11.79
C GLU A 38 8.39 14.51 11.25
N SER A 39 7.25 15.03 11.73
CA SER A 39 5.93 14.66 11.19
C SER A 39 5.75 15.05 9.72
N TYR A 40 6.24 16.24 9.31
CA TYR A 40 6.19 16.64 7.89
C TYR A 40 7.05 15.74 7.01
N ALA A 41 8.24 15.37 7.48
CA ALA A 41 9.13 14.48 6.74
C ALA A 41 8.54 13.08 6.59
N LEU A 42 7.95 12.52 7.65
CA LEU A 42 7.26 11.22 7.61
C LEU A 42 6.09 11.24 6.64
N ARG A 43 5.23 12.27 6.73
CA ARG A 43 4.09 12.43 5.83
C ARG A 43 4.50 12.51 4.36
N TYR A 44 5.51 13.33 4.08
CA TYR A 44 6.04 13.49 2.74
C TYR A 44 6.60 12.16 2.18
N SER A 45 7.31 11.40 3.01
CA SER A 45 7.83 10.08 2.62
C SER A 45 6.69 9.12 2.26
N LEU A 46 5.64 9.06 3.07
CA LEU A 46 4.48 8.20 2.80
C LEU A 46 3.77 8.58 1.49
N GLU A 47 3.60 9.88 1.24
CA GLU A 47 3.00 10.38 0.01
C GLU A 47 3.86 10.07 -1.22
N GLN A 48 5.19 10.17 -1.08
CA GLN A 48 6.12 9.78 -2.12
C GLN A 48 6.04 8.28 -2.42
N THR A 49 6.14 7.42 -1.40
CA THR A 49 6.03 5.96 -1.56
C THR A 49 4.71 5.56 -2.20
N ALA A 50 3.58 6.08 -1.71
CA ALA A 50 2.26 5.80 -2.28
C ALA A 50 2.16 6.28 -3.74
N ASN A 51 2.75 7.42 -4.06
CA ASN A 51 2.75 7.94 -5.42
C ASN A 51 3.60 7.08 -6.36
N ASP A 52 4.81 6.74 -5.96
CA ASP A 52 5.75 5.92 -6.73
C ASP A 52 5.17 4.52 -6.98
N ALA A 53 4.62 3.88 -5.94
CA ALA A 53 3.91 2.61 -6.06
C ALA A 53 2.76 2.71 -7.07
N THR A 54 1.93 3.75 -6.95
CA THR A 54 0.80 3.95 -7.86
C THR A 54 1.29 4.18 -9.29
N GLU A 55 2.36 4.95 -9.50
CA GLU A 55 2.92 5.18 -10.83
C GLU A 55 3.39 3.87 -11.48
N VAL A 56 4.09 3.01 -10.74
CA VAL A 56 4.52 1.70 -11.25
C VAL A 56 3.32 0.85 -11.62
N LEU A 57 2.33 0.75 -10.73
CA LEU A 57 1.13 -0.06 -10.95
C LEU A 57 0.34 0.39 -12.20
N VAL A 58 0.14 1.70 -12.40
CA VAL A 58 -0.74 2.21 -13.48
C VAL A 58 -0.02 2.57 -14.78
N LYS A 59 1.33 2.53 -14.82
CA LYS A 59 2.10 2.88 -16.02
C LYS A 59 2.95 1.73 -16.58
N THR A 60 3.09 0.62 -15.85
CA THR A 60 3.96 -0.49 -16.26
C THR A 60 3.19 -1.81 -16.41
N LEU A 61 3.68 -2.67 -17.31
CA LEU A 61 3.20 -4.06 -17.43
C LEU A 61 3.64 -4.93 -16.26
N GLY A 62 4.66 -4.51 -15.52
CA GLY A 62 5.37 -5.34 -14.57
C GLY A 62 6.48 -6.15 -15.23
N THR A 63 7.30 -6.77 -14.39
CA THR A 63 8.44 -7.59 -14.81
C THR A 63 8.33 -8.96 -14.14
N PRO A 64 8.30 -10.06 -14.92
CA PRO A 64 8.13 -10.11 -16.38
C PRO A 64 6.76 -9.57 -16.83
N GLU A 65 6.60 -9.16 -18.09
CA GLU A 65 5.36 -8.53 -18.60
C GLU A 65 4.10 -9.39 -18.42
N ASN A 66 4.27 -10.70 -18.44
CA ASN A 66 3.24 -11.72 -18.30
C ASN A 66 3.28 -12.42 -16.93
N TRP A 67 3.76 -11.75 -15.89
CA TRP A 67 3.88 -12.30 -14.52
C TRP A 67 2.60 -12.95 -13.98
N GLN A 68 1.42 -12.58 -14.49
CA GLN A 68 0.15 -13.23 -14.12
C GLN A 68 0.07 -14.71 -14.52
N ALA A 69 0.95 -15.18 -15.41
CA ALA A 69 1.05 -16.59 -15.77
C ALA A 69 1.97 -17.39 -14.84
N ASP A 70 2.90 -16.71 -14.18
CA ASP A 70 3.81 -17.28 -13.19
C ASP A 70 4.16 -16.22 -12.14
N ILE A 71 3.40 -16.24 -11.05
CA ILE A 71 3.55 -15.30 -9.95
C ILE A 71 4.89 -15.51 -9.24
N THR A 72 5.44 -16.73 -9.20
CA THR A 72 6.66 -17.02 -8.44
C THR A 72 7.90 -16.31 -8.98
N GLY A 73 7.89 -15.99 -10.28
CA GLY A 73 8.92 -15.20 -10.96
C GLY A 73 8.66 -13.69 -10.99
N LEU A 74 7.70 -13.17 -10.23
CA LEU A 74 7.38 -11.73 -10.20
C LEU A 74 8.54 -10.92 -9.59
N GLU A 75 9.08 -9.97 -10.36
CA GLU A 75 10.11 -9.02 -9.92
C GLU A 75 9.52 -7.62 -9.65
N THR A 76 8.54 -7.19 -10.45
CA THR A 76 7.89 -5.89 -10.28
C THR A 76 6.41 -5.99 -10.67
N PRO A 77 5.46 -5.71 -9.75
CA PRO A 77 4.04 -5.70 -10.09
C PRO A 77 3.70 -4.50 -10.97
N GLY A 78 3.05 -4.77 -12.10
CA GLY A 78 2.46 -3.74 -12.95
C GLY A 78 1.10 -4.20 -13.42
N LEU A 79 0.14 -3.29 -13.48
CA LEU A 79 -1.27 -3.62 -13.74
C LEU A 79 -1.74 -3.18 -15.11
N THR A 80 -0.90 -2.55 -15.93
CA THR A 80 -1.36 -2.05 -17.22
C THR A 80 -1.67 -3.17 -18.19
N GLU A 81 -2.66 -2.92 -19.04
CA GLU A 81 -2.94 -3.73 -20.21
C GLU A 81 -1.83 -3.54 -21.25
N ASP A 82 -1.62 -4.59 -22.03
CA ASP A 82 -0.70 -4.62 -23.14
C ASP A 82 -1.43 -4.35 -24.46
N GLU A 83 -0.84 -3.51 -25.31
CA GLU A 83 -1.09 -3.52 -26.76
C GLU A 83 0.22 -3.71 -27.54
N ARG A 84 0.53 -4.97 -27.89
CA ARG A 84 1.69 -5.39 -28.72
C ARG A 84 3.06 -5.34 -28.01
N GLY A 85 3.12 -5.68 -26.72
CA GLY A 85 4.29 -5.61 -25.85
C GLY A 85 4.51 -4.23 -25.21
N GLU A 86 3.54 -3.32 -25.23
CA GLU A 86 3.69 -1.96 -24.73
C GLU A 86 2.56 -1.59 -23.75
N PRO A 87 2.88 -0.95 -22.61
CA PRO A 87 1.88 -0.56 -21.62
C PRO A 87 0.95 0.54 -22.15
N ILE A 88 -0.35 0.27 -22.16
CA ILE A 88 -1.36 1.32 -22.30
C ILE A 88 -1.51 2.01 -20.94
N LYS A 89 -0.82 3.14 -20.77
CA LYS A 89 -0.82 3.90 -19.50
C LYS A 89 -2.22 4.19 -18.99
N ASN A 90 -2.41 4.05 -17.69
CA ASN A 90 -3.68 4.21 -16.97
C ASN A 90 -4.81 3.28 -17.43
N THR A 91 -4.53 2.26 -18.24
CA THR A 91 -5.52 1.23 -18.61
C THR A 91 -5.16 -0.06 -17.89
N LEU A 92 -6.01 -0.53 -16.97
CA LEU A 92 -5.70 -1.67 -16.12
C LEU A 92 -6.20 -2.98 -16.73
N SER A 93 -5.39 -4.03 -16.62
CA SER A 93 -5.78 -5.40 -16.89
C SER A 93 -6.52 -5.99 -15.70
N ILE A 94 -7.78 -6.39 -15.92
CA ILE A 94 -8.61 -7.08 -14.93
C ILE A 94 -7.94 -8.37 -14.45
N VAL A 95 -7.24 -9.08 -15.32
CA VAL A 95 -6.56 -10.35 -14.99
C VAL A 95 -5.42 -10.10 -14.02
N LYS A 96 -4.58 -9.09 -14.30
CA LYS A 96 -3.48 -8.72 -13.41
C LYS A 96 -3.97 -8.22 -12.05
N LEU A 97 -5.07 -7.48 -12.02
CA LEU A 97 -5.75 -7.10 -10.78
C LEU A 97 -6.21 -8.31 -9.96
N GLY A 98 -6.85 -9.29 -10.60
CA GLY A 98 -7.31 -10.50 -9.94
C GLY A 98 -6.17 -11.36 -9.39
N TRP A 99 -5.09 -11.52 -10.16
CA TRP A 99 -3.90 -12.24 -9.69
C TRP A 99 -3.12 -11.52 -8.60
N LEU A 100 -3.05 -10.18 -8.63
CA LEU A 100 -2.51 -9.41 -7.51
C LEU A 100 -3.35 -9.64 -6.25
N ARG A 101 -4.68 -9.73 -6.40
CA ARG A 101 -5.59 -10.06 -5.29
C ARG A 101 -5.30 -11.44 -4.72
N ASP A 102 -5.18 -12.45 -5.59
CA ASP A 102 -4.87 -13.81 -5.19
C ASP A 102 -3.52 -13.91 -4.47
N LEU A 103 -2.47 -13.22 -4.96
CA LEU A 103 -1.16 -13.15 -4.31
C LEU A 103 -1.23 -12.54 -2.89
N LEU A 104 -2.02 -11.48 -2.73
CA LEU A 104 -2.15 -10.78 -1.45
C LEU A 104 -3.05 -11.50 -0.44
N ARG A 105 -3.78 -12.55 -0.84
CA ARG A 105 -4.62 -13.35 0.06
C ARG A 105 -3.78 -14.05 1.13
N SER A 106 -4.31 -14.17 2.36
CA SER A 106 -3.64 -14.81 3.51
C SER A 106 -2.85 -16.08 3.15
N ASP A 107 -3.49 -17.02 2.46
CA ASP A 107 -2.91 -18.34 2.19
C ASP A 107 -1.73 -18.27 1.21
N ASN A 108 -1.73 -17.28 0.31
CA ASN A 108 -0.67 -17.08 -0.68
C ASN A 108 0.41 -16.11 -0.20
N TRP A 109 0.04 -15.08 0.56
CA TRP A 109 0.93 -14.07 1.11
C TRP A 109 1.94 -14.67 2.09
N PHE A 110 1.51 -15.64 2.89
CA PHE A 110 2.38 -16.35 3.84
C PHE A 110 2.98 -17.65 3.28
N ALA A 111 2.74 -17.95 1.99
CA ALA A 111 3.22 -19.19 1.39
C ALA A 111 4.71 -19.07 0.99
N PRO A 112 5.59 -20.00 1.40
CA PRO A 112 7.02 -19.93 1.08
C PRO A 112 7.33 -19.90 -0.41
N GLN A 113 6.50 -20.54 -1.25
CA GLN A 113 6.70 -20.54 -2.70
C GLN A 113 6.51 -19.16 -3.36
N ASN A 114 5.83 -18.23 -2.69
CA ASN A 114 5.54 -16.89 -3.20
C ASN A 114 6.43 -15.81 -2.60
N GLU A 115 7.43 -16.17 -1.77
CA GLU A 115 8.28 -15.22 -1.03
C GLU A 115 8.87 -14.13 -1.95
N ASN A 116 9.40 -14.52 -3.12
CA ASN A 116 9.94 -13.56 -4.08
C ASN A 116 8.90 -12.56 -4.58
N ALA A 117 7.69 -13.05 -4.89
CA ALA A 117 6.59 -12.23 -5.40
C ALA A 117 6.06 -11.27 -4.31
N VAL A 118 6.00 -11.75 -3.08
CA VAL A 118 5.63 -10.98 -1.89
C VAL A 118 6.65 -9.86 -1.66
N GLU A 119 7.95 -10.16 -1.71
CA GLU A 119 9.01 -9.16 -1.59
C GLU A 119 8.99 -8.15 -2.75
N ALA A 120 8.67 -8.57 -3.97
CA ALA A 120 8.49 -7.67 -5.10
C ALA A 120 7.34 -6.67 -4.88
N VAL A 121 6.24 -7.12 -4.26
CA VAL A 121 5.13 -6.22 -3.89
C VAL A 121 5.53 -5.29 -2.75
N LYS A 122 6.18 -5.79 -1.70
CA LYS A 122 6.68 -4.95 -0.59
C LYS A 122 7.65 -3.89 -1.09
N ALA A 123 8.49 -4.21 -2.06
CA ALA A 123 9.44 -3.27 -2.64
C ALA A 123 8.76 -2.04 -3.27
N LEU A 124 7.53 -2.16 -3.78
CA LEU A 124 6.75 -0.98 -4.24
C LEU A 124 6.42 -0.03 -3.09
N PHE A 125 6.24 -0.55 -1.89
CA PHE A 125 5.83 0.18 -0.70
C PHE A 125 6.98 0.37 0.29
N ASP A 126 8.22 0.48 -0.20
CA ASP A 126 9.44 0.69 0.62
C ASP A 126 9.63 -0.40 1.70
N GLY A 127 9.31 -1.65 1.36
CA GLY A 127 9.40 -2.80 2.26
C GLY A 127 8.22 -2.93 3.24
N SER A 128 7.22 -2.06 3.16
CA SER A 128 6.07 -2.04 4.06
C SER A 128 5.01 -3.08 3.70
N GLU A 129 4.37 -3.65 4.73
CA GLU A 129 3.13 -4.42 4.62
C GLU A 129 1.88 -3.61 5.01
N ASN A 130 2.06 -2.33 5.36
CA ASN A 130 0.97 -1.44 5.76
C ASN A 130 0.48 -0.63 4.56
N PHE A 131 -0.15 -1.30 3.61
CA PHE A 131 -0.75 -0.67 2.45
C PHE A 131 -2.10 -1.29 2.10
N GLU A 132 -2.93 -0.52 1.40
CA GLU A 132 -4.23 -0.94 0.90
C GLU A 132 -4.41 -0.38 -0.50
N ILE A 133 -4.90 -1.21 -1.43
CA ILE A 133 -5.19 -0.80 -2.81
C ILE A 133 -6.68 -0.93 -3.03
N ASN A 134 -7.32 0.19 -3.39
CA ASN A 134 -8.75 0.26 -3.62
C ASN A 134 -9.06 0.72 -5.03
N VAL A 135 -10.03 0.08 -5.68
CA VAL A 135 -10.61 0.50 -6.94
C VAL A 135 -12.05 0.93 -6.69
N TYR A 136 -12.34 2.18 -7.07
CA TYR A 136 -13.66 2.77 -6.98
C TYR A 136 -14.26 2.93 -8.37
N ASP A 137 -15.57 2.83 -8.48
CA ASP A 137 -16.28 3.24 -9.68
C ASP A 137 -16.44 4.76 -9.78
N THR A 138 -17.06 5.21 -10.87
CA THR A 138 -17.30 6.64 -11.14
C THR A 138 -18.29 7.31 -10.17
N SER A 139 -19.00 6.53 -9.36
CA SER A 139 -19.95 6.98 -8.34
C SER A 139 -19.38 6.83 -6.91
N ASP A 140 -18.06 6.68 -6.78
CA ASP A 140 -17.33 6.40 -5.53
C ASP A 140 -17.73 5.09 -4.83
N GLY A 141 -18.40 4.17 -5.54
CA GLY A 141 -18.67 2.83 -5.06
C GLY A 141 -17.39 2.00 -5.04
N LEU A 142 -17.01 1.47 -3.87
CA LEU A 142 -15.89 0.52 -3.76
C LEU A 142 -16.23 -0.73 -4.57
N ARG A 143 -15.37 -1.05 -5.54
CA ARG A 143 -15.51 -2.24 -6.40
C ARG A 143 -14.52 -3.33 -6.05
N TRP A 144 -13.39 -2.94 -5.48
CA TRP A 144 -12.33 -3.88 -5.16
C TRP A 144 -11.41 -3.26 -4.11
N SER A 145 -10.99 -4.08 -3.16
CA SER A 145 -10.09 -3.72 -2.08
C SER A 145 -9.18 -4.90 -1.79
N VAL A 146 -7.90 -4.63 -1.57
CA VAL A 146 -6.92 -5.64 -1.17
C VAL A 146 -5.83 -5.03 -0.30
N TRP A 147 -5.28 -5.84 0.61
CA TRP A 147 -4.17 -5.52 1.50
C TRP A 147 -3.33 -6.78 1.75
N PRO A 148 -2.12 -6.66 2.31
CA PRO A 148 -1.31 -7.82 2.71
C PRO A 148 -2.03 -8.77 3.66
N GLY A 149 -2.06 -10.05 3.30
CA GLY A 149 -2.77 -11.07 4.08
C GLY A 149 -4.29 -10.96 4.02
N TRP A 150 -4.82 -10.38 2.93
CA TRP A 150 -6.25 -10.18 2.72
C TRP A 150 -7.07 -11.47 2.90
N ASP A 151 -8.23 -11.35 3.55
CA ASP A 151 -9.25 -12.37 3.65
C ASP A 151 -10.65 -11.75 3.51
N SER A 152 -11.67 -12.58 3.27
CA SER A 152 -13.04 -12.10 3.04
C SER A 152 -13.77 -11.63 4.30
N ALA A 153 -13.23 -11.91 5.48
CA ALA A 153 -13.84 -11.63 6.78
C ALA A 153 -13.12 -10.53 7.57
N GLY A 154 -11.89 -10.18 7.20
CA GLY A 154 -11.06 -9.21 7.87
C GLY A 154 -11.17 -7.80 7.29
N VAL A 155 -10.47 -6.91 7.97
CA VAL A 155 -10.30 -5.51 7.59
C VAL A 155 -8.80 -5.24 7.47
N SER A 156 -8.41 -4.30 6.62
CA SER A 156 -7.00 -3.93 6.44
C SER A 156 -6.36 -3.37 7.72
N GLY A 157 -7.18 -2.84 8.63
CA GLY A 157 -6.72 -2.14 9.83
C GLY A 157 -6.19 -0.74 9.53
N SER A 158 -6.29 -0.27 8.27
CA SER A 158 -5.87 1.07 7.85
C SER A 158 -6.62 2.15 8.62
N GLU A 159 -7.86 1.88 9.03
CA GLU A 159 -8.69 2.76 9.86
C GLU A 159 -8.13 2.99 11.27
N ASN A 160 -7.26 2.10 11.75
CA ASN A 160 -6.60 2.19 13.06
C ASN A 160 -5.19 2.82 12.97
N SER A 161 -4.75 3.21 11.77
CA SER A 161 -3.43 3.81 11.57
C SER A 161 -3.39 5.26 12.03
N LEU A 162 -2.33 5.63 12.74
CA LEU A 162 -2.12 7.00 13.23
C LEU A 162 -1.92 8.01 12.08
N GLU A 163 -1.28 7.58 11.00
CA GLU A 163 -1.04 8.38 9.79
C GLU A 163 -1.23 7.53 8.53
N VAL A 164 -1.99 8.03 7.56
CA VAL A 164 -2.24 7.37 6.27
C VAL A 164 -2.11 8.39 5.13
N ALA A 165 -1.27 8.10 4.15
CA ALA A 165 -1.20 8.84 2.88
C ALA A 165 -2.07 8.14 1.83
N VAL A 166 -2.85 8.91 1.07
CA VAL A 166 -3.75 8.38 0.05
C VAL A 166 -3.45 9.05 -1.27
N VAL A 167 -3.12 8.25 -2.29
CA VAL A 167 -2.95 8.69 -3.67
C VAL A 167 -4.07 8.09 -4.51
N LYS A 168 -4.76 8.92 -5.29
CA LYS A 168 -5.81 8.50 -6.22
C LYS A 168 -5.37 8.80 -7.65
N ARG A 169 -5.51 7.82 -8.55
CA ARG A 169 -5.27 8.01 -9.98
C ARG A 169 -6.51 7.60 -10.79
N PRO A 170 -6.93 8.42 -11.77
CA PRO A 170 -7.95 8.00 -12.70
C PRO A 170 -7.38 6.89 -13.58
N VAL A 171 -8.11 5.78 -13.65
CA VAL A 171 -7.76 4.62 -14.47
C VAL A 171 -8.94 4.23 -15.34
N VAL A 172 -8.65 3.58 -16.45
CA VAL A 172 -9.62 3.01 -17.37
C VAL A 172 -9.53 1.50 -17.25
N VAL A 173 -10.67 0.85 -17.12
CA VAL A 173 -10.79 -0.59 -17.28
C VAL A 173 -11.63 -0.80 -18.51
N ARG A 174 -11.14 -1.57 -19.49
CA ARG A 174 -11.92 -1.88 -20.68
C ARG A 174 -13.20 -2.61 -20.25
N SER A 175 -14.34 -2.00 -20.58
CA SER A 175 -15.67 -2.54 -20.28
C SER A 175 -16.54 -2.52 -21.53
N GLY A 176 -17.29 -3.60 -21.77
CA GLY A 176 -18.17 -3.72 -22.94
C GLY A 176 -18.58 -5.16 -23.25
N ALA A 177 -19.71 -5.31 -23.97
CA ALA A 177 -20.21 -6.62 -24.39
C ALA A 177 -19.17 -7.32 -25.28
N GLY A 178 -18.62 -8.43 -24.81
CA GLY A 178 -17.61 -9.24 -25.52
C GLY A 178 -16.15 -9.03 -25.09
N VAL A 179 -15.87 -8.10 -24.17
CA VAL A 179 -14.57 -8.05 -23.49
C VAL A 179 -14.56 -9.14 -22.43
N ARG A 180 -13.94 -10.28 -22.74
CA ARG A 180 -13.73 -11.38 -21.79
C ARG A 180 -12.26 -11.58 -21.61
N SER A 181 -11.82 -11.53 -20.37
CA SER A 181 -10.44 -11.87 -20.04
C SER A 181 -10.42 -13.24 -19.40
N GLU A 182 -9.52 -14.10 -19.87
CA GLU A 182 -9.42 -15.47 -19.37
C GLU A 182 -8.39 -15.52 -18.23
N ALA A 183 -8.85 -15.91 -17.04
CA ALA A 183 -7.98 -16.30 -15.94
C ALA A 183 -7.75 -17.82 -16.04
N LYS A 184 -6.48 -18.23 -16.06
CA LYS A 184 -6.06 -19.63 -16.18
C LYS A 184 -5.19 -20.02 -15.02
N GLY A 185 -5.15 -21.29 -14.64
CA GLY A 185 -4.12 -21.76 -13.71
C GLY A 185 -4.40 -21.50 -12.23
N LEU A 186 -5.55 -20.94 -11.86
CA LEU A 186 -5.96 -20.77 -10.47
C LEU A 186 -6.27 -22.14 -9.86
N GLN A 187 -5.64 -22.44 -8.72
CA GLN A 187 -5.86 -23.69 -7.99
C GLN A 187 -7.06 -23.54 -7.05
N HIS A 188 -8.08 -24.36 -7.24
CA HIS A 188 -9.25 -24.43 -6.36
C HIS A 188 -9.14 -25.65 -5.44
N LEU A 189 -9.49 -25.45 -4.16
CA LEU A 189 -9.54 -26.53 -3.17
C LEU A 189 -10.97 -27.03 -3.00
N VAL A 190 -11.23 -28.29 -3.36
CA VAL A 190 -12.53 -28.91 -3.01
C VAL A 190 -12.59 -29.17 -1.51
N ALA A 191 -13.57 -28.56 -0.83
CA ALA A 191 -13.88 -28.87 0.56
C ALA A 191 -14.32 -30.34 0.70
N GLY A 192 -13.47 -31.17 1.32
CA GLY A 192 -13.75 -32.58 1.59
C GLY A 192 -12.57 -33.32 2.24
N PRO A 193 -12.76 -34.53 2.82
CA PRO A 193 -11.69 -35.30 3.42
C PRO A 193 -10.67 -35.72 2.34
N GLY A 194 -9.47 -35.14 2.38
CA GLY A 194 -8.43 -35.34 1.36
C GLY A 194 -8.43 -34.32 0.23
N GLY A 195 -8.87 -33.09 0.50
CA GLY A 195 -8.97 -31.95 -0.43
C GLY A 195 -8.03 -32.03 -1.62
N GLN A 196 -8.61 -32.26 -2.80
CA GLN A 196 -7.90 -32.30 -4.05
C GLN A 196 -7.89 -30.91 -4.67
N TYR A 197 -6.70 -30.48 -5.09
CA TYR A 197 -6.54 -29.27 -5.89
C TYR A 197 -6.86 -29.57 -7.34
N TYR A 198 -7.65 -28.72 -7.99
CA TYR A 198 -7.79 -28.74 -9.44
C TYR A 198 -7.64 -27.32 -10.00
N THR A 199 -7.17 -27.24 -11.24
CA THR A 199 -7.06 -25.99 -11.97
C THR A 199 -8.38 -25.69 -12.66
N LEU A 200 -8.90 -24.48 -12.50
CA LEU A 200 -10.10 -24.03 -13.20
C LEU A 200 -9.78 -22.77 -14.00
N ASP A 201 -10.04 -22.83 -15.30
CA ASP A 201 -9.97 -21.68 -16.19
C ASP A 201 -11.35 -21.03 -16.26
N PHE A 202 -11.40 -19.69 -16.21
CA PHE A 202 -12.66 -18.96 -16.28
C PHE A 202 -12.52 -17.62 -16.98
N SER A 203 -13.63 -17.15 -17.55
CA SER A 203 -13.74 -15.81 -18.13
C SER A 203 -14.23 -14.85 -17.06
N VAL A 204 -13.58 -13.69 -16.99
CA VAL A 204 -13.95 -12.58 -16.12
C VAL A 204 -14.47 -11.46 -16.99
N GLU A 205 -15.72 -11.05 -16.77
CA GLU A 205 -16.29 -9.88 -17.44
C GLU A 205 -15.97 -8.58 -16.66
N PRO A 206 -16.01 -7.42 -17.33
CA PRO A 206 -15.82 -6.12 -16.70
C PRO A 206 -16.86 -5.87 -15.59
N GLY A 207 -16.39 -5.71 -14.36
CA GLY A 207 -17.25 -5.58 -13.17
C GLY A 207 -17.49 -6.88 -12.40
N GLU A 208 -16.96 -8.01 -12.90
CA GLU A 208 -17.02 -9.31 -12.24
C GLU A 208 -15.71 -9.64 -11.50
N LEU A 209 -15.00 -8.64 -10.97
CA LEU A 209 -13.77 -8.87 -10.20
C LEU A 209 -14.01 -9.75 -8.96
N ASP A 210 -15.23 -9.70 -8.40
CA ASP A 210 -15.66 -10.53 -7.29
C ASP A 210 -15.65 -12.03 -7.65
N VAL A 211 -15.64 -12.39 -8.95
CA VAL A 211 -15.53 -13.79 -9.38
C VAL A 211 -14.25 -14.42 -8.86
N PHE A 212 -13.14 -13.69 -8.72
CA PHE A 212 -11.94 -14.23 -8.08
C PHE A 212 -12.19 -14.66 -6.62
N ASP A 213 -13.19 -14.10 -5.94
CA ASP A 213 -13.53 -14.43 -4.55
C ASP A 213 -14.39 -15.70 -4.46
N TRP A 214 -15.16 -16.02 -5.51
CA TRP A 214 -15.99 -17.23 -5.59
C TRP A 214 -15.20 -18.48 -5.99
N TYR A 215 -14.00 -18.30 -6.54
CA TYR A 215 -13.12 -19.38 -7.01
C TYR A 215 -12.16 -19.84 -5.92
N VAL A 216 -12.36 -19.38 -4.68
CA VAL A 216 -11.60 -19.72 -3.47
C VAL A 216 -12.26 -20.88 -2.74
#